data_AF-A0A0K8WA83-F1
#
_entry.id   AF-A0A0K8WA83-F1
#
_cell.length_a   1.000
_cell.length_b   1.000
_cell.length_c   1.000
_cell.angle_alpha   90.00
_cell.angle_beta   90.00
_cell.angle_gamma   90.00
#
_symmetry.space_group_name_H-M   'P 1'
#
loop_
_entity.id
_entity.type
_entity.pdbx_description
1 polymer ?
#
loop_
_entity_poly.entity_id
_entity_poly.type
_entity_poly.pdbx_seq_one_letter_code
_entity_poly.pdbx_strand_id
1 'polypeptide(L)'
;MTAVTMDVNKLPHSQDGIEVQMDSLDSSHAFTNSLEEPIPPKSNVFKSKIFIVAVTFSSVLFTIMCIGFLVHYEMASEVYDGEDIPFWNVQLPPEQQVWYEKGIEELKNALSREINRRRAKNVILFVGDGMGPNTVTATRIYGFKEEGLLSWERFPHMGLLKTYCADKQVPDSFSTATALFGGVKVNYETGGVDSSVLLKNCSASLDASHHVQTILKWAQLDGMNTGFVTTTRVTHATPAALYAHTPDRRWECEAKMSAEAQQEGCKDIARQLVEDETGRKINVIMGGGRQMLVSGVTDNPADPIDTWGCISKDGRDLVTDWKTYKQQAGERYAVVQNNGELNALNGDSVDYVLGIFANGHLKYDHERDRSDAVMPSLPNMTVKAL
;
A
#
# COMPACT_ATOMS: atom_id res chain seq x y z
N MET A 1 10.03 2.86 27.41
CA MET A 1 10.39 3.82 26.35
C MET A 1 11.53 4.63 26.91
N THR A 2 12.73 4.50 26.35
CA THR A 2 13.92 5.24 26.80
C THR A 2 14.21 6.27 25.73
N ALA A 3 14.18 7.56 26.09
CA ALA A 3 14.59 8.63 25.20
C ALA A 3 16.05 8.96 25.49
N VAL A 4 16.91 8.83 24.48
CA VAL A 4 18.28 9.32 24.52
C VAL A 4 18.26 10.69 23.87
N THR A 5 18.66 11.73 24.61
CA THR A 5 18.83 13.07 24.07
C THR A 5 20.32 13.32 23.90
N MET A 6 20.71 13.84 22.73
CA MET A 6 22.09 14.23 22.44
C MET A 6 22.07 15.71 22.09
N ASP A 7 22.90 16.49 22.78
CA ASP A 7 23.15 17.89 22.45
C ASP A 7 24.22 17.96 21.34
N VAL A 8 23.76 18.05 20.10
CA VAL A 8 24.62 18.14 18.91
C VAL A 8 25.46 19.42 18.86
N ASN A 9 25.17 20.43 19.68
CA ASN A 9 25.98 21.64 19.78
C ASN A 9 27.19 21.48 20.72
N LYS A 10 27.35 20.32 21.38
CA LYS A 10 28.50 19.97 22.23
C LYS A 10 29.40 18.90 21.60
N LEU A 11 29.40 18.77 20.28
CA LEU A 11 30.44 17.99 19.61
C LEU A 11 31.78 18.71 19.83
N PRO A 12 32.78 18.07 20.48
CA PRO A 12 34.04 18.73 20.76
C PRO A 12 34.76 18.98 19.43
N HIS A 13 34.82 20.24 19.01
CA HIS A 13 36.01 20.70 18.30
C HIS A 13 37.19 20.41 19.22
N SER A 14 38.18 19.67 18.71
CA SER A 14 39.41 19.42 19.43
C SER A 14 40.00 20.75 19.92
N GLN A 15 39.98 21.00 21.23
CA GLN A 15 41.05 21.64 22.00
C GLN A 15 40.63 21.87 23.45
N ASP A 16 41.44 21.30 24.34
CA ASP A 16 41.93 21.79 25.64
C ASP A 16 40.98 22.46 26.66
N GLY A 17 41.16 22.01 27.91
CA GLY A 17 40.24 22.22 29.02
C GLY A 17 40.09 23.67 29.49
N ILE A 18 39.05 23.89 30.31
CA ILE A 18 39.05 24.77 31.48
C ILE A 18 37.87 24.33 32.39
N GLU A 19 38.18 24.23 33.68
CA GLU A 19 37.30 23.89 34.79
C GLU A 19 36.74 25.20 35.38
N VAL A 20 35.41 25.31 35.61
CA VAL A 20 34.85 26.35 36.50
C VAL A 20 33.65 25.80 37.29
N GLN A 21 33.72 26.06 38.59
CA GLN A 21 32.79 25.71 39.68
C GLN A 21 31.34 26.14 39.46
N MET A 22 30.48 25.34 40.08
CA MET A 22 29.04 25.47 40.18
C MET A 22 28.70 26.14 41.53
N ASP A 23 28.11 27.34 41.51
CA ASP A 23 27.54 27.97 42.71
C ASP A 23 26.01 27.98 42.66
N SER A 24 25.46 27.75 43.84
CA SER A 24 24.08 27.39 44.17
C SER A 24 23.05 28.48 43.94
N LEU A 25 21.86 28.02 43.56
CA LEU A 25 20.57 28.71 43.62
C LEU A 25 20.30 29.29 45.02
N ASP A 26 19.79 30.52 45.06
CA ASP A 26 18.90 30.93 46.15
C ASP A 26 17.67 31.68 45.62
N SER A 27 16.57 31.35 46.26
CA SER A 27 15.19 31.72 45.96
C SER A 27 14.74 32.81 46.91
N SER A 28 14.12 33.87 46.40
CA SER A 28 12.99 34.59 47.02
C SER A 28 12.82 35.98 46.40
N HIS A 29 11.62 36.31 45.96
CA HIS A 29 10.79 37.30 46.65
C HIS A 29 9.53 37.68 45.84
N ALA A 30 8.41 37.36 46.48
CA ALA A 30 7.10 38.01 46.51
C ALA A 30 6.78 39.13 45.49
N PHE A 31 5.77 38.87 44.68
CA PHE A 31 4.94 39.87 44.00
C PHE A 31 4.18 40.73 45.03
N THR A 32 4.32 42.06 44.94
CA THR A 32 3.38 43.01 45.52
C THR A 32 2.87 43.96 44.43
N ASN A 33 1.56 43.93 44.20
CA ASN A 33 0.84 44.89 43.38
C ASN A 33 0.67 46.19 44.17
N SER A 34 1.12 47.31 43.61
CA SER A 34 0.63 48.63 44.01
C SER A 34 0.19 49.40 42.77
N LEU A 35 -1.04 49.91 42.84
CA LEU A 35 -1.73 50.70 41.83
C LEU A 35 -1.23 52.14 41.90
N GLU A 36 -0.75 52.69 40.78
CA GLU A 36 -0.59 54.14 40.59
C GLU A 36 -1.40 54.58 39.36
N GLU A 37 -2.15 55.67 39.55
CA GLU A 37 -3.06 56.31 38.61
C GLU A 37 -2.35 57.00 37.43
N PRO A 38 -3.02 57.23 36.28
CA PRO A 38 -2.37 57.73 35.07
C PRO A 38 -2.28 59.26 35.03
N ILE A 39 -1.07 59.76 34.74
CA ILE A 39 -0.79 61.16 34.35
C ILE A 39 -1.11 61.32 32.85
N PRO A 40 -1.80 62.38 32.38
CA PRO A 40 -2.17 62.51 30.98
C PRO A 40 -0.97 62.95 30.11
N PRO A 41 -0.87 62.50 28.84
CA PRO A 41 0.24 62.85 27.98
C PRO A 41 0.03 64.24 27.36
N LYS A 42 1.00 65.15 27.57
CA LYS A 42 1.12 66.35 26.72
C LYS A 42 1.67 65.93 25.36
N SER A 43 0.83 66.00 24.34
CA SER A 43 1.18 65.75 22.95
C SER A 43 2.04 66.89 22.39
N ASN A 44 3.25 66.58 21.95
CA ASN A 44 3.97 67.36 20.94
C ASN A 44 4.54 66.39 19.89
N VAL A 45 3.66 65.91 19.01
CA VAL A 45 4.07 65.09 17.85
C VAL A 45 4.52 66.03 16.73
N PHE A 46 5.82 66.07 16.50
CA PHE A 46 6.46 66.77 15.39
C PHE A 46 6.00 66.18 14.05
N LYS A 47 5.14 66.89 13.32
CA LYS A 47 4.68 66.52 11.97
C LYS A 47 5.72 66.94 10.92
N SER A 48 6.81 66.20 10.79
CA SER A 48 7.69 66.31 9.61
C SER A 48 7.52 65.10 8.71
N LYS A 49 6.98 65.31 7.50
CA LYS A 49 6.85 64.24 6.48
C LYS A 49 8.19 63.55 6.18
N ILE A 50 9.30 64.27 6.32
CA ILE A 50 10.66 63.76 6.14
C ILE A 50 11.02 62.75 7.25
N PHE A 51 10.60 63.01 8.48
CA PHE A 51 10.87 62.11 9.62
C PHE A 51 10.09 60.79 9.49
N ILE A 52 8.83 60.86 9.06
CA ILE A 52 8.01 59.67 8.80
C ILE A 52 8.63 58.83 7.68
N VAL A 53 9.05 59.46 6.57
CA VAL A 53 9.71 58.77 5.45
C VAL A 53 11.02 58.10 5.90
N ALA A 54 11.85 58.79 6.68
CA ALA A 54 13.10 58.24 7.20
C ALA A 54 12.88 57.03 8.14
N VAL A 55 11.89 57.11 9.04
CA VAL A 55 11.55 56.00 9.95
C VAL A 55 10.99 54.80 9.17
N THR A 56 10.12 55.04 8.17
CA THR A 56 9.61 53.95 7.33
C THR A 56 10.70 53.30 6.49
N PHE A 57 11.63 54.08 5.94
CA PHE A 57 12.73 53.56 5.14
C PHE A 57 13.70 52.74 6.00
N SER A 58 14.03 53.23 7.20
CA SER A 58 14.89 52.51 8.14
C SER A 58 14.24 51.21 8.63
N SER A 59 12.92 51.22 8.89
CA SER A 59 12.16 50.01 9.24
C SER A 59 12.21 48.97 8.13
N VAL A 60 11.96 49.37 6.87
CA VAL A 60 12.01 48.45 5.72
C VAL A 60 13.41 47.88 5.52
N LEU A 61 14.45 48.71 5.66
CA LEU A 61 15.83 48.25 5.55
C LEU A 61 16.19 47.22 6.64
N PHE A 62 15.73 47.47 7.88
CA PHE A 62 15.93 46.54 8.99
C PHE A 62 15.18 45.23 8.77
N THR A 63 13.95 45.26 8.25
CA THR A 63 13.20 44.06 7.91
C THR A 63 13.85 43.26 6.78
N ILE A 64 14.34 43.93 5.72
CA ILE A 64 15.07 43.28 4.63
C ILE A 64 16.37 42.65 5.16
N MET A 65 17.08 43.34 6.06
CA MET A 65 18.27 42.81 6.71
C MET A 65 17.93 41.59 7.58
N CYS A 66 16.84 41.63 8.37
CA CYS A 66 16.39 40.49 9.17
C CYS A 66 15.96 39.30 8.30
N ILE A 67 15.25 39.54 7.19
CA ILE A 67 14.90 38.49 6.21
C ILE A 67 16.18 37.96 5.57
N GLY A 68 17.12 38.82 5.21
CA GLY A 68 18.42 38.42 4.67
C GLY A 68 19.21 37.56 5.65
N PHE A 69 19.23 37.91 6.94
CA PHE A 69 19.85 37.11 8.00
C PHE A 69 19.10 35.80 8.25
N LEU A 70 17.77 35.78 8.21
CA LEU A 70 16.97 34.56 8.36
C LEU A 70 17.18 33.61 7.19
N VAL A 71 17.15 34.12 5.95
CA VAL A 71 17.43 33.34 4.74
C VAL A 71 18.88 32.88 4.75
N HIS A 72 19.85 33.72 5.16
CA HIS A 72 21.24 33.31 5.28
C HIS A 72 21.48 32.33 6.43
N TYR A 73 20.71 32.39 7.52
CA TYR A 73 20.77 31.43 8.62
C TYR A 73 20.14 30.09 8.24
N GLU A 74 19.01 30.09 7.53
CA GLU A 74 18.42 28.87 6.95
C GLU A 74 19.31 28.28 5.85
N MET A 75 19.98 29.10 5.04
CA MET A 75 20.93 28.63 4.03
C MET A 75 22.28 28.21 4.65
N ALA A 76 22.74 28.85 5.74
CA ALA A 76 23.93 28.43 6.48
C ALA A 76 23.68 27.18 7.35
N SER A 77 22.42 26.84 7.61
CA SER A 77 22.02 25.49 8.02
C SER A 77 21.95 24.51 6.85
N GLU A 78 22.73 24.77 5.79
CA GLU A 78 23.07 23.81 4.75
C GLU A 78 23.39 22.47 5.40
N VAL A 79 22.53 21.50 5.14
CA VAL A 79 22.81 20.09 5.31
C VAL A 79 24.12 19.85 4.57
N TYR A 80 25.17 19.57 5.33
CA TYR A 80 26.51 19.27 4.84
C TYR A 80 26.41 18.39 3.58
N ASP A 81 27.00 18.87 2.49
CA ASP A 81 27.07 18.16 1.21
C ASP A 81 27.70 16.78 1.48
N GLY A 82 26.96 15.72 1.14
CA GLY A 82 27.19 14.35 1.64
C GLY A 82 28.43 13.65 1.10
N GLU A 83 29.33 14.35 0.41
CA GLU A 83 30.51 13.74 -0.22
C GLU A 83 31.71 13.57 0.73
N ASP A 84 31.82 14.36 1.80
CA ASP A 84 32.94 14.26 2.76
C ASP A 84 32.48 14.40 4.22
N ILE A 85 31.61 13.50 4.70
CA ILE A 85 31.48 13.31 6.15
C ILE A 85 32.64 12.40 6.59
N PRO A 86 33.68 12.90 7.29
CA PRO A 86 34.61 12.02 7.96
C PRO A 86 33.83 11.32 9.07
N PHE A 87 33.29 10.13 8.78
CA PHE A 87 32.66 9.28 9.78
C PHE A 87 33.60 9.23 10.98
N TRP A 88 33.08 9.50 12.18
CA TRP A 88 33.87 9.66 13.40
C TRP A 88 34.99 8.63 13.44
N ASN A 89 36.24 9.08 13.42
CA ASN A 89 37.39 8.18 13.48
C ASN A 89 37.54 7.70 14.93
N VAL A 90 36.73 6.72 15.30
CA VAL A 90 36.68 6.16 16.65
C VAL A 90 37.42 4.83 16.63
N GLN A 91 38.37 4.66 17.55
CA GLN A 91 38.96 3.35 17.83
C GLN A 91 38.00 2.56 18.72
N LEU A 92 37.33 1.58 18.13
CA LEU A 92 36.38 0.72 18.83
C LEU A 92 36.95 -0.70 19.00
N PRO A 93 36.57 -1.42 20.09
CA PRO A 93 36.81 -2.85 20.21
C PRO A 93 36.31 -3.62 18.98
N PRO A 94 36.91 -4.79 18.64
CA PRO A 94 36.60 -5.51 17.39
C PRO A 94 35.12 -5.78 17.14
N GLU A 95 34.36 -6.18 18.18
CA GLU A 95 32.93 -6.43 18.05
C GLU A 95 32.14 -5.15 17.73
N GLN A 96 32.46 -4.04 18.39
CA GLN A 96 31.78 -2.75 18.18
C GLN A 96 32.11 -2.17 16.81
N GLN A 97 33.34 -2.38 16.33
CA GLN A 97 33.77 -1.96 15.00
C GLN A 97 32.91 -2.57 13.89
N VAL A 98 32.54 -3.85 14.00
CA VAL A 98 31.67 -4.53 13.03
C VAL A 98 30.31 -3.83 12.92
N TRP A 99 29.68 -3.50 14.05
CA TRP A 99 28.39 -2.79 14.07
C TRP A 99 28.51 -1.36 13.57
N TYR A 100 29.60 -0.68 13.91
CA TYR A 100 29.88 0.67 13.44
C TYR A 100 30.02 0.70 11.91
N GLU A 101 30.85 -0.17 11.34
CA GLU A 101 31.07 -0.27 9.89
C GLU A 101 29.78 -0.60 9.14
N LYS A 102 28.96 -1.54 9.67
CA LYS A 102 27.65 -1.87 9.11
C LYS A 102 26.71 -0.66 9.10
N GLY A 103 26.66 0.10 10.20
CA GLY A 103 25.87 1.32 10.27
C GLY A 103 26.34 2.40 9.29
N ILE A 104 27.66 2.56 9.12
CA ILE A 104 28.23 3.47 8.12
C ILE A 104 27.87 3.04 6.70
N GLU A 105 27.92 1.74 6.39
CA GLU A 105 27.51 1.22 5.09
C GLU A 105 26.01 1.48 4.81
N GLU A 106 25.13 1.20 5.78
CA GLU A 106 23.70 1.48 5.66
C GLU A 106 23.42 2.98 5.45
N LEU A 107 24.13 3.86 6.16
CA LEU A 107 24.02 5.30 6.00
C LEU A 107 24.49 5.76 4.61
N LYS A 108 25.66 5.29 4.15
CA LYS A 108 26.15 5.57 2.78
C LYS A 108 25.14 5.14 1.73
N ASN A 109 24.56 3.94 1.90
CA ASN A 109 23.52 3.40 1.04
C ASN A 109 22.20 4.18 1.12
N ALA A 110 21.94 4.95 2.19
CA ALA A 110 20.78 5.82 2.31
C ALA A 110 21.02 7.18 1.65
N LEU A 111 22.21 7.75 1.82
CA LEU A 111 22.61 9.05 1.25
C LEU A 111 22.82 9.00 -0.27
N SER A 112 23.31 7.88 -0.81
CA SER A 112 23.53 7.69 -2.25
C SER A 112 22.24 7.42 -3.04
N ARG A 113 21.07 7.40 -2.40
CA ARG A 113 19.81 7.05 -3.06
C ARG A 113 19.30 8.18 -3.93
N GLU A 114 19.20 7.90 -5.23
CA GLU A 114 18.52 8.79 -6.17
C GLU A 114 17.00 8.58 -6.14
N ILE A 115 16.25 9.67 -5.94
CA ILE A 115 14.79 9.65 -6.02
C ILE A 115 14.36 9.60 -7.49
N ASN A 116 13.70 8.53 -7.90
CA ASN A 116 13.10 8.45 -9.24
C ASN A 116 11.85 9.34 -9.32
N ARG A 117 12.00 10.51 -9.97
CA ARG A 117 10.91 11.49 -10.18
C ARG A 117 10.13 11.29 -11.48
N ARG A 118 10.44 10.25 -12.26
CA ARG A 118 9.76 9.98 -13.54
C ARG A 118 8.37 9.40 -13.30
N ARG A 119 7.45 9.62 -14.24
CA ARG A 119 6.13 8.98 -14.23
C ARG A 119 6.29 7.47 -14.38
N ALA A 120 5.62 6.70 -13.52
CA ALA A 120 5.60 5.24 -13.62
C ALA A 120 4.82 4.81 -14.87
N LYS A 121 5.42 3.95 -15.69
CA LYS A 121 4.76 3.31 -16.85
C LYS A 121 3.93 2.10 -16.41
N ASN A 122 4.42 1.35 -15.44
CA ASN A 122 3.81 0.11 -14.94
C ASN A 122 3.68 0.21 -13.41
N VAL A 123 2.63 -0.40 -12.86
CA VAL A 123 2.42 -0.54 -11.41
C VAL A 123 2.25 -2.02 -11.10
N ILE A 124 3.08 -2.55 -10.21
CA ILE A 124 2.98 -3.93 -9.72
C ILE A 124 2.80 -3.85 -8.20
N LEU A 125 1.70 -4.41 -7.71
CA LEU A 125 1.36 -4.40 -6.29
C LEU A 125 1.31 -5.84 -5.77
N PHE A 126 2.21 -6.18 -4.85
CA PHE A 126 2.20 -7.45 -4.14
C PHE A 126 1.42 -7.31 -2.84
N VAL A 127 0.40 -8.14 -2.65
CA VAL A 127 -0.44 -8.15 -1.43
C VAL A 127 -0.22 -9.46 -0.69
N GLY A 128 0.45 -9.40 0.46
CA GLY A 128 0.52 -10.51 1.41
C GLY A 128 -0.70 -10.50 2.32
N ASP A 129 -1.74 -11.29 2.00
CA ASP A 129 -2.96 -11.38 2.80
C ASP A 129 -2.64 -11.90 4.21
N GLY A 130 -2.95 -11.11 5.25
CA GLY A 130 -2.59 -11.41 6.64
C GLY A 130 -1.09 -11.26 6.99
N MET A 131 -0.25 -10.73 6.10
CA MET A 131 1.21 -10.63 6.29
C MET A 131 1.62 -9.39 7.11
N GLY A 132 1.32 -9.41 8.41
CA GLY A 132 1.77 -8.39 9.36
C GLY A 132 3.29 -8.42 9.65
N PRO A 133 3.84 -7.45 10.41
CA PRO A 133 5.28 -7.34 10.68
C PRO A 133 5.86 -8.57 11.40
N ASN A 134 5.07 -9.23 12.23
CA ASN A 134 5.46 -10.48 12.91
C ASN A 134 5.65 -11.61 11.90
N THR A 135 4.72 -11.74 10.92
CA THR A 135 4.83 -12.72 9.84
C THR A 135 6.08 -12.45 9.00
N VAL A 136 6.32 -11.19 8.62
CA VAL A 136 7.52 -10.78 7.86
C VAL A 136 8.80 -11.18 8.60
N THR A 137 8.91 -10.85 9.89
CA THR A 137 10.10 -11.19 10.70
C THR A 137 10.28 -12.70 10.85
N ALA A 138 9.19 -13.45 11.10
CA ALA A 138 9.24 -14.90 11.20
C ALA A 138 9.68 -15.55 9.86
N THR A 139 9.17 -15.06 8.73
CA THR A 139 9.58 -15.53 7.39
C THR A 139 11.05 -15.21 7.10
N ARG A 140 11.53 -14.03 7.48
CA ARG A 140 12.96 -13.66 7.37
C ARG A 140 13.84 -14.63 8.16
N ILE A 141 13.53 -14.87 9.44
CA ILE A 141 14.31 -15.80 10.29
C ILE A 141 14.29 -17.22 9.71
N TYR A 142 13.11 -17.67 9.27
CA TYR A 142 12.96 -19.00 8.68
C TYR A 142 13.81 -19.20 7.42
N GLY A 143 13.75 -18.25 6.47
CA GLY A 143 14.41 -18.38 5.17
C GLY A 143 15.86 -17.90 5.13
N PHE A 144 16.21 -16.87 5.91
CA PHE A 144 17.46 -16.13 5.79
C PHE A 144 18.16 -15.84 7.13
N LYS A 145 17.66 -16.41 8.24
CA LYS A 145 18.14 -16.13 9.60
C LYS A 145 17.90 -14.67 10.03
N GLU A 146 18.35 -14.35 11.24
CA GLU A 146 18.09 -13.08 11.92
C GLU A 146 18.68 -11.88 11.17
N GLU A 147 19.87 -12.06 10.59
CA GLU A 147 20.62 -11.01 9.86
C GLU A 147 20.27 -10.90 8.38
N GLY A 148 19.56 -11.89 7.84
CA GLY A 148 19.16 -11.91 6.43
C GLY A 148 18.11 -10.86 6.09
N LEU A 149 17.79 -10.72 4.80
CA LEU A 149 16.76 -9.79 4.32
C LEU A 149 15.90 -10.47 3.25
N LEU A 150 14.59 -10.29 3.35
CA LEU A 150 13.63 -10.60 2.29
C LEU A 150 13.83 -9.65 1.11
N SER A 151 13.38 -10.05 -0.08
CA SER A 151 13.58 -9.27 -1.31
C SER A 151 13.02 -7.85 -1.22
N TRP A 152 11.85 -7.67 -0.61
CA TRP A 152 11.21 -6.36 -0.43
C TRP A 152 11.72 -5.58 0.79
N GLU A 153 12.41 -6.22 1.75
CA GLU A 153 13.08 -5.48 2.84
C GLU A 153 14.27 -4.64 2.31
N ARG A 154 14.68 -4.88 1.04
CA ARG A 154 15.65 -4.06 0.32
C ARG A 154 15.03 -2.83 -0.36
N PHE A 155 13.70 -2.68 -0.35
CA PHE A 155 13.05 -1.53 -0.97
C PHE A 155 13.40 -0.24 -0.22
N PRO A 156 13.60 0.89 -0.93
CA PRO A 156 14.12 2.11 -0.32
C PRO A 156 13.10 2.86 0.53
N HIS A 157 11.82 2.49 0.45
CA HIS A 157 10.72 3.18 1.10
C HIS A 157 9.88 2.20 1.91
N MET A 158 9.49 2.61 3.11
CA MET A 158 8.60 1.89 4.00
C MET A 158 7.49 2.82 4.47
N GLY A 159 6.26 2.31 4.50
CA GLY A 159 5.11 3.01 5.06
C GLY A 159 4.33 2.09 5.98
N LEU A 160 3.70 2.66 7.00
CA LEU A 160 2.78 1.95 7.89
C LEU A 160 1.34 2.28 7.51
N LEU A 161 0.51 1.25 7.39
CA LEU A 161 -0.89 1.38 6.98
C LEU A 161 -1.82 1.17 8.18
N LYS A 162 -2.79 2.08 8.37
CA LYS A 162 -3.87 1.91 9.36
C LYS A 162 -5.04 1.15 8.71
N THR A 163 -5.24 -0.10 9.11
CA THR A 163 -6.08 -1.05 8.37
C THR A 163 -7.56 -1.09 8.76
N TYR A 164 -7.99 -0.44 9.84
CA TYR A 164 -9.41 -0.43 10.26
C TYR A 164 -10.37 -0.14 9.10
N CYS A 165 -11.55 -0.76 9.07
CA CYS A 165 -12.59 -0.50 8.07
C CYS A 165 -13.65 0.46 8.64
N ALA A 166 -14.66 0.83 7.86
CA ALA A 166 -15.60 1.89 8.24
C ALA A 166 -16.34 1.60 9.57
N ASP A 167 -16.62 0.33 9.84
CA ASP A 167 -17.46 -0.12 10.96
C ASP A 167 -16.75 -1.10 11.94
N LYS A 168 -15.48 -1.48 11.68
CA LYS A 168 -14.69 -2.36 12.56
C LYS A 168 -13.24 -1.91 12.71
N GLN A 169 -12.70 -2.12 13.90
CA GLN A 169 -11.27 -1.90 14.19
C GLN A 169 -10.38 -2.96 13.55
N VAL A 170 -10.80 -4.23 13.63
CA VAL A 170 -10.17 -5.36 12.92
C VAL A 170 -10.97 -5.58 11.64
N PRO A 171 -10.39 -5.30 10.47
CA PRO A 171 -11.10 -5.40 9.21
C PRO A 171 -11.10 -6.84 8.67
N ASP A 172 -11.77 -7.06 7.54
CA ASP A 172 -11.61 -8.26 6.73
C ASP A 172 -10.80 -7.97 5.45
N SER A 173 -10.48 -9.03 4.68
CA SER A 173 -9.74 -8.90 3.42
C SER A 173 -10.49 -8.06 2.37
N PHE A 174 -11.82 -8.05 2.32
CA PHE A 174 -12.54 -7.38 1.24
C PHE A 174 -12.57 -5.87 1.42
N SER A 175 -12.87 -5.44 2.65
CA SER A 175 -12.87 -4.03 3.01
C SER A 175 -11.48 -3.40 2.89
N THR A 176 -10.43 -4.13 3.31
CA THR A 176 -9.04 -3.67 3.15
C THR A 176 -8.57 -3.65 1.70
N ALA A 177 -8.91 -4.65 0.90
CA ALA A 177 -8.58 -4.67 -0.52
C ALA A 177 -9.30 -3.55 -1.30
N THR A 178 -10.55 -3.25 -0.97
CA THR A 178 -11.28 -2.11 -1.55
C THR A 178 -10.61 -0.78 -1.21
N ALA A 179 -10.16 -0.60 0.04
CA ALA A 179 -9.39 0.59 0.42
C ALA A 179 -8.03 0.66 -0.28
N LEU A 180 -7.33 -0.47 -0.42
CA LEU A 180 -6.02 -0.55 -1.05
C LEU A 180 -6.08 -0.25 -2.55
N PHE A 181 -7.07 -0.78 -3.26
CA PHE A 181 -7.16 -0.65 -4.71
C PHE A 181 -8.01 0.54 -5.18
N GLY A 182 -9.00 0.96 -4.38
CA GLY A 182 -9.94 2.04 -4.73
C GLY A 182 -9.83 3.29 -3.85
N GLY A 183 -9.03 3.26 -2.78
CA GLY A 183 -8.81 4.43 -1.92
C GLY A 183 -9.95 4.77 -0.95
N VAL A 184 -11.00 3.96 -0.89
CA VAL A 184 -12.18 4.19 -0.03
C VAL A 184 -12.27 3.11 1.05
N LYS A 185 -12.40 3.51 2.31
CA LYS A 185 -12.69 2.58 3.41
C LYS A 185 -14.18 2.25 3.45
N VAL A 186 -14.49 0.97 3.48
CA VAL A 186 -15.86 0.44 3.33
C VAL A 186 -16.24 -0.43 4.52
N ASN A 187 -17.47 -0.94 4.55
CA ASN A 187 -17.94 -1.79 5.64
C ASN A 187 -17.30 -3.18 5.60
N TYR A 188 -17.15 -3.81 6.76
CA TYR A 188 -16.69 -5.18 6.93
C TYR A 188 -17.51 -6.16 6.06
N GLU A 189 -16.83 -7.09 5.39
CA GLU A 189 -17.41 -8.09 4.47
C GLU A 189 -18.08 -7.54 3.20
N THR A 190 -18.09 -6.23 2.99
CA THR A 190 -18.52 -5.59 1.72
C THR A 190 -17.30 -5.21 0.88
N GLY A 191 -17.48 -5.09 -0.44
CA GLY A 191 -16.36 -4.73 -1.32
C GLY A 191 -16.77 -4.12 -2.64
N GLY A 192 -15.91 -3.23 -3.15
CA GLY A 192 -16.19 -2.39 -4.31
C GLY A 192 -17.34 -1.40 -4.12
N VAL A 193 -17.97 -1.34 -2.95
CA VAL A 193 -19.08 -0.42 -2.64
C VAL A 193 -18.76 0.41 -1.42
N ASP A 194 -19.19 1.67 -1.38
CA ASP A 194 -18.95 2.56 -0.24
C ASP A 194 -19.68 2.10 1.04
N SER A 195 -19.41 2.77 2.18
CA SER A 195 -19.94 2.40 3.50
C SER A 195 -21.44 2.62 3.69
N SER A 196 -22.17 3.16 2.71
CA SER A 196 -23.63 3.23 2.76
C SER A 196 -24.30 1.91 2.38
N VAL A 197 -23.61 1.04 1.65
CA VAL A 197 -24.09 -0.30 1.34
C VAL A 197 -23.88 -1.21 2.54
N LEU A 198 -24.98 -1.64 3.15
CA LEU A 198 -24.96 -2.57 4.27
C LEU A 198 -24.80 -4.02 3.79
N LEU A 199 -24.24 -4.85 4.66
CA LEU A 199 -24.04 -6.28 4.41
C LEU A 199 -25.33 -6.94 3.90
N LYS A 200 -25.24 -7.65 2.77
CA LYS A 200 -26.35 -8.33 2.06
C LYS A 200 -27.44 -7.42 1.46
N ASN A 201 -27.28 -6.09 1.47
CA ASN A 201 -28.23 -5.20 0.82
C ASN A 201 -28.00 -5.15 -0.70
N CYS A 202 -28.69 -6.04 -1.42
CA CYS A 202 -28.57 -6.15 -2.88
C CYS A 202 -28.98 -4.85 -3.58
N SER A 203 -30.20 -4.38 -3.35
CA SER A 203 -30.71 -3.13 -3.94
C SER A 203 -29.74 -1.95 -3.83
N ALA A 204 -29.14 -1.71 -2.66
CA ALA A 204 -28.15 -0.63 -2.50
C ALA A 204 -26.87 -0.89 -3.31
N SER A 205 -26.40 -2.14 -3.39
CA SER A 205 -25.20 -2.48 -4.17
C SER A 205 -25.36 -2.30 -5.68
N LEU A 206 -26.60 -2.28 -6.19
CA LEU A 206 -26.91 -2.06 -7.60
C LEU A 206 -26.84 -0.58 -8.00
N ASP A 207 -26.87 0.34 -7.04
CA ASP A 207 -26.70 1.77 -7.30
C ASP A 207 -25.23 2.09 -7.60
N ALA A 208 -24.97 2.43 -8.86
CA ALA A 208 -23.62 2.76 -9.34
C ALA A 208 -22.99 3.97 -8.62
N SER A 209 -23.78 4.83 -7.97
CA SER A 209 -23.24 5.94 -7.18
C SER A 209 -22.46 5.47 -5.94
N HIS A 210 -22.71 4.24 -5.47
CA HIS A 210 -21.97 3.61 -4.39
C HIS A 210 -20.73 2.85 -4.86
N HIS A 211 -20.50 2.71 -6.17
CA HIS A 211 -19.41 1.89 -6.71
C HIS A 211 -18.06 2.60 -6.59
N VAL A 212 -17.15 1.98 -5.86
CA VAL A 212 -15.77 2.43 -5.71
C VAL A 212 -14.98 2.06 -6.97
N GLN A 213 -14.44 3.07 -7.66
CA GLN A 213 -13.58 2.84 -8.82
C GLN A 213 -12.19 2.40 -8.36
N THR A 214 -11.66 1.34 -8.98
CA THR A 214 -10.37 0.75 -8.61
C THR A 214 -9.25 1.26 -9.51
N ILE A 215 -8.01 1.12 -9.05
CA ILE A 215 -6.80 1.36 -9.86
C ILE A 215 -6.83 0.57 -11.17
N LEU A 216 -7.47 -0.60 -11.18
CA LEU A 216 -7.60 -1.44 -12.36
C LEU A 216 -8.58 -0.83 -13.37
N LYS A 217 -9.72 -0.31 -12.92
CA LYS A 217 -10.66 0.42 -13.77
C LYS A 217 -10.03 1.71 -14.33
N TRP A 218 -9.29 2.47 -13.51
CA TRP A 218 -8.58 3.66 -13.98
C TRP A 218 -7.52 3.33 -15.03
N ALA A 219 -6.75 2.26 -14.83
CA ALA A 219 -5.78 1.78 -15.81
C ALA A 219 -6.45 1.39 -17.14
N GLN A 220 -7.60 0.71 -17.09
CA GLN A 220 -8.37 0.38 -18.30
C GLN A 220 -8.93 1.61 -19.02
N LEU A 221 -9.38 2.63 -18.29
CA LEU A 221 -9.83 3.91 -18.87
C LEU A 221 -8.69 4.64 -19.59
N ASP A 222 -7.46 4.50 -19.09
CA ASP A 222 -6.23 5.02 -19.70
C ASP A 222 -5.67 4.10 -20.82
N GLY A 223 -6.37 3.02 -21.18
CA GLY A 223 -5.97 2.09 -22.23
C GLY A 223 -4.78 1.19 -21.87
N MET A 224 -4.50 1.00 -20.57
CA MET A 224 -3.44 0.13 -20.08
C MET A 224 -3.91 -1.32 -19.99
N ASN A 225 -2.99 -2.26 -20.17
CA ASN A 225 -3.23 -3.66 -19.86
C ASN A 225 -3.35 -3.85 -18.34
N THR A 226 -4.25 -4.74 -17.94
CA THR A 226 -4.56 -5.00 -16.52
C THR A 226 -4.62 -6.49 -16.22
N GLY A 227 -4.24 -6.86 -15.01
CA GLY A 227 -4.22 -8.26 -14.63
C GLY A 227 -4.03 -8.46 -13.14
N PHE A 228 -4.39 -9.65 -12.67
CA PHE A 228 -4.06 -10.10 -11.33
C PHE A 228 -3.68 -11.58 -11.31
N VAL A 229 -2.84 -11.92 -10.35
CA VAL A 229 -2.40 -13.27 -10.05
C VAL A 229 -2.62 -13.50 -8.56
N THR A 230 -3.22 -14.64 -8.21
CA THR A 230 -3.47 -14.99 -6.81
C THR A 230 -3.28 -16.49 -6.58
N THR A 231 -2.94 -16.88 -5.36
CA THR A 231 -3.03 -18.28 -4.90
C THR A 231 -4.43 -18.64 -4.39
N THR A 232 -5.32 -17.65 -4.25
CA THR A 232 -6.70 -17.87 -3.83
C THR A 232 -7.61 -18.21 -5.01
N ARG A 233 -8.91 -18.32 -4.74
CA ARG A 233 -9.93 -18.29 -5.80
C ARG A 233 -9.89 -16.90 -6.45
N VAL A 234 -10.09 -16.82 -7.76
CA VAL A 234 -10.15 -15.52 -8.48
C VAL A 234 -11.35 -14.66 -8.05
N THR A 235 -12.33 -15.28 -7.39
CA THR A 235 -13.52 -14.69 -6.78
C THR A 235 -13.35 -14.36 -5.29
N HIS A 236 -12.20 -14.70 -4.68
CA HIS A 236 -11.94 -14.37 -3.28
C HIS A 236 -11.91 -12.84 -3.09
N ALA A 237 -12.21 -12.38 -1.87
CA ALA A 237 -12.29 -10.97 -1.51
C ALA A 237 -11.17 -10.09 -2.07
N THR A 238 -9.90 -10.50 -1.90
CA THR A 238 -8.74 -9.69 -2.33
C THR A 238 -8.71 -9.45 -3.84
N PRO A 239 -8.68 -10.47 -4.73
CA PRO A 239 -8.77 -10.22 -6.18
C PRO A 239 -10.12 -9.63 -6.61
N ALA A 240 -11.24 -10.05 -5.98
CA ALA A 240 -12.57 -9.53 -6.30
C ALA A 240 -12.69 -8.02 -6.12
N ALA A 241 -11.97 -7.43 -5.16
CA ALA A 241 -11.99 -5.99 -4.91
C ALA A 241 -11.46 -5.16 -6.08
N LEU A 242 -10.80 -5.77 -7.07
CA LEU A 242 -10.35 -5.09 -8.28
C LEU A 242 -11.48 -4.85 -9.30
N TYR A 243 -12.54 -5.66 -9.28
CA TYR A 243 -13.54 -5.67 -10.34
C TYR A 243 -15.00 -5.78 -9.88
N ALA A 244 -15.27 -6.32 -8.69
CA ALA A 244 -16.62 -6.62 -8.22
C ALA A 244 -17.14 -5.54 -7.27
N HIS A 245 -18.44 -5.28 -7.36
CA HIS A 245 -19.23 -4.44 -6.49
C HIS A 245 -20.30 -5.32 -5.84
N THR A 246 -20.16 -5.66 -4.57
CA THR A 246 -21.06 -6.60 -3.89
C THR A 246 -21.21 -6.28 -2.40
N PRO A 247 -22.42 -6.47 -1.85
CA PRO A 247 -22.68 -6.22 -0.44
C PRO A 247 -22.28 -7.40 0.44
N ASP A 248 -21.76 -8.51 -0.11
CA ASP A 248 -21.31 -9.66 0.66
C ASP A 248 -20.19 -10.42 -0.07
N ARG A 249 -18.99 -10.49 0.54
CA ARG A 249 -17.83 -11.24 0.02
C ARG A 249 -18.09 -12.72 -0.25
N ARG A 250 -19.11 -13.31 0.37
CA ARG A 250 -19.43 -14.73 0.22
C ARG A 250 -20.23 -15.03 -1.04
N TRP A 251 -20.73 -14.02 -1.74
CA TRP A 251 -21.44 -14.15 -3.02
C TRP A 251 -20.46 -14.44 -4.16
N GLU A 252 -19.53 -15.38 -3.95
CA GLU A 252 -18.56 -15.81 -4.96
C GLU A 252 -19.23 -16.52 -6.14
N CYS A 253 -20.34 -17.23 -5.88
CA CYS A 253 -21.24 -17.79 -6.87
C CYS A 253 -22.69 -17.70 -6.37
N GLU A 254 -23.66 -18.02 -7.22
CA GLU A 254 -25.08 -17.85 -6.98
C GLU A 254 -25.59 -18.69 -5.80
N ALA A 255 -24.97 -19.84 -5.51
CA ALA A 255 -25.37 -20.73 -4.42
C ALA A 255 -25.17 -20.14 -3.00
N LYS A 256 -24.47 -19.01 -2.85
CA LYS A 256 -24.33 -18.27 -1.58
C LYS A 256 -25.20 -17.01 -1.51
N MET A 257 -25.95 -16.72 -2.57
CA MET A 257 -26.89 -15.61 -2.62
C MET A 257 -28.29 -16.04 -2.17
N SER A 258 -29.05 -15.13 -1.57
CA SER A 258 -30.47 -15.39 -1.31
C SER A 258 -31.28 -15.33 -2.60
N ALA A 259 -32.44 -15.98 -2.61
CA ALA A 259 -33.34 -15.95 -3.77
C ALA A 259 -33.80 -14.51 -4.07
N GLU A 260 -34.02 -13.71 -3.02
CA GLU A 260 -34.42 -12.30 -3.13
C GLU A 260 -33.33 -11.49 -3.84
N ALA A 261 -32.06 -11.64 -3.45
CA ALA A 261 -30.95 -10.92 -4.09
C ALA A 261 -30.79 -11.30 -5.57
N GLN A 262 -30.99 -12.58 -5.91
CA GLN A 262 -30.95 -13.02 -7.31
C GLN A 262 -32.12 -12.43 -8.11
N GLN A 263 -33.32 -12.35 -7.53
CA GLN A 263 -34.50 -11.76 -8.16
C GLN A 263 -34.39 -10.24 -8.32
N GLU A 264 -33.77 -9.55 -7.37
CA GLU A 264 -33.46 -8.12 -7.44
C GLU A 264 -32.43 -7.79 -8.54
N GLY A 265 -31.72 -8.80 -9.05
CA GLY A 265 -30.79 -8.65 -10.16
C GLY A 265 -29.32 -8.55 -9.75
N CYS A 266 -28.98 -8.78 -8.47
CA CYS A 266 -27.57 -8.90 -8.10
C CYS A 266 -26.89 -10.04 -8.83
N LYS A 267 -25.65 -9.78 -9.25
CA LYS A 267 -24.75 -10.78 -9.81
C LYS A 267 -23.78 -11.23 -8.74
N ASP A 268 -23.53 -12.54 -8.67
CA ASP A 268 -22.40 -13.09 -7.91
C ASP A 268 -21.06 -12.60 -8.51
N ILE A 269 -20.00 -12.66 -7.71
CA ILE A 269 -18.66 -12.17 -8.06
C ILE A 269 -18.12 -12.89 -9.32
N ALA A 270 -18.36 -14.20 -9.48
CA ALA A 270 -17.94 -14.95 -10.66
C ALA A 270 -18.55 -14.39 -11.95
N ARG A 271 -19.85 -14.06 -11.93
CA ARG A 271 -20.48 -13.35 -13.05
C ARG A 271 -19.91 -11.97 -13.28
N GLN A 272 -19.67 -11.18 -12.23
CA GLN A 272 -19.10 -9.84 -12.38
C GLN A 272 -17.70 -9.89 -13.02
N LEU A 273 -16.92 -10.94 -12.75
CA LEU A 273 -15.62 -11.15 -13.39
C LEU A 273 -15.73 -11.33 -14.91
N VAL A 274 -16.76 -12.03 -15.40
CA VAL A 274 -16.87 -12.43 -16.81
C VAL A 274 -17.78 -11.50 -17.62
N GLU A 275 -18.87 -11.04 -17.03
CA GLU A 275 -19.93 -10.29 -17.72
C GLU A 275 -19.77 -8.78 -17.62
N ASP A 276 -19.29 -8.26 -16.48
CA ASP A 276 -19.25 -6.82 -16.24
C ASP A 276 -18.01 -6.18 -16.85
N GLU A 277 -18.09 -4.87 -17.12
CA GLU A 277 -17.14 -4.17 -17.97
C GLU A 277 -15.68 -4.28 -17.48
N THR A 278 -15.46 -4.07 -16.17
CA THR A 278 -14.12 -4.09 -15.57
C THR A 278 -13.53 -5.49 -15.61
N GLY A 279 -14.28 -6.51 -15.17
CA GLY A 279 -13.83 -7.90 -15.14
C GLY A 279 -13.56 -8.45 -16.54
N ARG A 280 -14.48 -8.22 -17.48
CA ARG A 280 -14.37 -8.69 -18.87
C ARG A 280 -13.16 -8.10 -19.59
N LYS A 281 -12.67 -6.92 -19.20
CA LYS A 281 -11.51 -6.25 -19.81
C LYS A 281 -10.16 -6.60 -19.16
N ILE A 282 -10.12 -7.44 -18.13
CA ILE A 282 -8.85 -7.88 -17.53
C ILE A 282 -8.10 -8.77 -18.52
N ASN A 283 -6.85 -8.41 -18.84
CA ASN A 283 -5.97 -9.15 -19.74
C ASN A 283 -5.49 -10.46 -19.11
N VAL A 284 -5.11 -10.45 -17.84
CA VAL A 284 -4.56 -11.64 -17.18
C VAL A 284 -5.32 -11.93 -15.89
N ILE A 285 -5.96 -13.09 -15.82
CA ILE A 285 -6.65 -13.60 -14.63
C ILE A 285 -6.04 -14.95 -14.30
N MET A 286 -5.32 -15.06 -13.18
CA MET A 286 -4.71 -16.32 -12.76
C MET A 286 -4.95 -16.65 -11.28
N GLY A 287 -5.41 -17.86 -11.00
CA GLY A 287 -5.62 -18.37 -9.66
C GLY A 287 -6.42 -19.68 -9.65
N GLY A 288 -7.16 -19.93 -8.57
CA GLY A 288 -8.08 -21.06 -8.45
C GLY A 288 -9.54 -20.63 -8.59
N GLY A 289 -10.47 -21.47 -8.11
CA GLY A 289 -11.88 -21.15 -8.01
C GLY A 289 -12.74 -21.68 -9.14
N ARG A 290 -12.34 -22.77 -9.80
CA ARG A 290 -13.13 -23.39 -10.89
C ARG A 290 -14.56 -23.68 -10.48
N GLN A 291 -14.78 -24.12 -9.24
CA GLN A 291 -16.12 -24.45 -8.74
C GLN A 291 -17.07 -23.25 -8.60
N MET A 292 -16.55 -22.02 -8.69
CA MET A 292 -17.34 -20.78 -8.74
C MET A 292 -17.73 -20.40 -10.16
N LEU A 293 -16.90 -20.81 -11.13
CA LEU A 293 -17.03 -20.45 -12.54
C LEU A 293 -17.79 -21.50 -13.34
N VAL A 294 -17.68 -22.78 -12.95
CA VAL A 294 -18.24 -23.92 -13.67
C VAL A 294 -19.10 -24.73 -12.72
N SER A 295 -20.36 -24.91 -13.08
CA SER A 295 -21.28 -25.83 -12.40
C SER A 295 -20.90 -27.29 -12.64
N GLY A 296 -21.07 -28.13 -11.62
CA GLY A 296 -20.88 -29.58 -11.77
C GLY A 296 -19.43 -30.04 -11.90
N VAL A 297 -18.47 -29.28 -11.36
CA VAL A 297 -17.06 -29.73 -11.27
C VAL A 297 -16.92 -31.01 -10.46
N THR A 298 -15.99 -31.88 -10.87
CA THR A 298 -15.75 -33.18 -10.23
C THR A 298 -14.78 -33.04 -9.06
N ASP A 299 -15.14 -33.65 -7.94
CA ASP A 299 -14.27 -33.82 -6.78
C ASP A 299 -13.25 -34.94 -7.02
N ASN A 300 -11.96 -34.69 -6.77
CA ASN A 300 -10.93 -35.72 -6.80
C ASN A 300 -9.77 -35.40 -5.84
N PRO A 301 -8.95 -36.38 -5.43
CA PRO A 301 -7.90 -36.15 -4.43
C PRO A 301 -6.83 -35.12 -4.82
N ALA A 302 -6.53 -34.97 -6.11
CA ALA A 302 -5.53 -34.02 -6.61
C ALA A 302 -6.07 -32.58 -6.64
N ASP A 303 -7.37 -32.42 -6.87
CA ASP A 303 -8.06 -31.13 -6.92
C ASP A 303 -9.44 -31.22 -6.24
N PRO A 304 -9.48 -31.28 -4.89
CA PRO A 304 -10.71 -31.51 -4.17
C PRO A 304 -11.64 -30.29 -4.22
N ILE A 305 -12.94 -30.53 -4.10
CA ILE A 305 -13.91 -29.44 -3.90
C ILE A 305 -13.64 -28.76 -2.57
N ASP A 306 -13.57 -27.43 -2.61
CA ASP A 306 -13.50 -26.60 -1.41
C ASP A 306 -14.88 -26.50 -0.76
N THR A 307 -15.05 -27.18 0.36
CA THR A 307 -16.32 -27.24 1.11
C THR A 307 -16.64 -25.94 1.85
N TRP A 308 -15.66 -25.05 2.04
CA TRP A 308 -15.86 -23.74 2.66
C TRP A 308 -16.34 -22.70 1.65
N GLY A 309 -15.95 -22.87 0.38
CA GLY A 309 -16.35 -22.02 -0.74
C GLY A 309 -17.81 -22.15 -1.16
N CYS A 310 -18.21 -21.35 -2.16
CA CYS A 310 -19.42 -21.56 -2.94
C CYS A 310 -19.24 -22.76 -3.90
N ILE A 311 -20.31 -23.41 -4.35
CA ILE A 311 -20.25 -24.43 -5.41
C ILE A 311 -21.38 -24.09 -6.35
N SER A 312 -21.06 -23.72 -7.59
CA SER A 312 -22.07 -23.33 -8.57
C SER A 312 -22.95 -24.53 -8.96
N LYS A 313 -24.25 -24.28 -9.08
CA LYS A 313 -25.34 -25.24 -9.30
C LYS A 313 -26.35 -24.77 -10.36
N ASP A 314 -26.15 -23.61 -10.96
CA ASP A 314 -27.05 -23.04 -11.97
C ASP A 314 -26.87 -23.61 -13.38
N GLY A 315 -25.89 -24.51 -13.57
CA GLY A 315 -25.62 -25.19 -14.83
C GLY A 315 -24.77 -24.39 -15.80
N ARG A 316 -24.21 -23.24 -15.40
CA ARG A 316 -23.36 -22.40 -16.26
C ARG A 316 -21.91 -22.85 -16.29
N ASP A 317 -21.25 -22.47 -17.38
CA ASP A 317 -19.80 -22.54 -17.55
C ASP A 317 -19.31 -21.14 -17.97
N LEU A 318 -18.96 -20.34 -16.96
CA LEU A 318 -18.48 -18.97 -17.16
C LEU A 318 -17.10 -18.94 -17.83
N VAL A 319 -16.33 -20.04 -17.82
CA VAL A 319 -15.09 -20.14 -18.59
C VAL A 319 -15.41 -20.20 -20.08
N THR A 320 -16.42 -20.99 -20.45
CA THR A 320 -16.94 -21.03 -21.83
C THR A 320 -17.52 -19.67 -22.23
N ASP A 321 -18.32 -19.03 -21.38
CA ASP A 321 -18.87 -17.69 -21.66
C ASP A 321 -17.76 -16.65 -21.87
N TRP A 322 -16.71 -16.67 -21.03
CA TRP A 322 -15.54 -15.81 -21.19
C TRP A 322 -14.87 -16.00 -22.56
N LYS A 323 -14.64 -17.25 -22.97
CA LYS A 323 -14.08 -17.56 -24.30
C LYS A 323 -14.96 -17.05 -25.43
N THR A 324 -16.27 -17.22 -25.31
CA THR A 324 -17.25 -16.72 -26.27
C THR A 324 -17.19 -15.20 -26.38
N TYR A 325 -17.10 -14.48 -25.27
CA TYR A 325 -16.95 -13.02 -25.30
C TYR A 325 -15.65 -12.58 -25.99
N LYS A 326 -14.52 -13.22 -25.70
CA LYS A 326 -13.24 -12.90 -26.38
C LYS A 326 -13.30 -13.21 -27.87
N GLN A 327 -13.88 -14.33 -28.25
CA GLN A 327 -14.05 -14.71 -29.65
C GLN A 327 -14.96 -13.72 -30.41
N GLN A 328 -16.09 -13.31 -29.82
CA GLN A 328 -17.01 -12.34 -30.41
C GLN A 328 -16.36 -10.96 -30.58
N ALA A 329 -15.45 -10.58 -29.68
CA ALA A 329 -14.68 -9.36 -29.77
C ALA A 329 -13.48 -9.45 -30.75
N GLY A 330 -13.19 -10.63 -31.31
CA GLY A 330 -12.04 -10.83 -32.20
C GLY A 330 -10.68 -10.80 -31.49
N GLU A 331 -10.67 -11.00 -30.17
CA GLU A 331 -9.48 -10.92 -29.33
C GLU A 331 -8.70 -12.23 -29.36
N ARG A 332 -7.35 -12.17 -29.30
CA ARG A 332 -6.53 -13.37 -29.16
C ARG A 332 -6.50 -13.78 -27.69
N TYR A 333 -6.87 -15.00 -27.37
CA TYR A 333 -6.96 -15.44 -25.99
C TYR A 333 -6.44 -16.86 -25.78
N ALA A 334 -6.05 -17.17 -24.54
CA ALA A 334 -5.77 -18.52 -24.07
C ALA A 334 -6.48 -18.81 -22.76
N VAL A 335 -6.85 -20.08 -22.58
CA VAL A 335 -7.26 -20.64 -21.29
C VAL A 335 -6.23 -21.69 -20.92
N VAL A 336 -5.67 -21.59 -19.72
CA VAL A 336 -4.66 -22.51 -19.19
C VAL A 336 -5.12 -23.10 -17.87
N GLN A 337 -4.86 -24.39 -17.65
CA GLN A 337 -5.39 -25.13 -16.50
C GLN A 337 -4.31 -25.83 -15.68
N ASN A 338 -3.07 -25.87 -16.17
CA ASN A 338 -1.96 -26.54 -15.48
C ASN A 338 -0.59 -25.89 -15.79
N ASN A 339 0.45 -26.39 -15.13
CA ASN A 339 1.84 -25.96 -15.31
C ASN A 339 2.32 -26.11 -16.76
N GLY A 340 2.06 -27.25 -17.39
CA GLY A 340 2.50 -27.53 -18.76
C GLY A 340 1.93 -26.52 -19.76
N GLU A 341 0.63 -26.26 -19.69
CA GLU A 341 -0.07 -25.28 -20.52
C GLU A 341 0.43 -23.85 -20.25
N LEU A 342 0.61 -23.47 -18.98
CA LEU A 342 1.15 -22.15 -18.63
C LEU A 342 2.58 -21.97 -19.15
N ASN A 343 3.42 -23.00 -19.03
CA ASN A 343 4.81 -22.97 -19.49
C ASN A 343 4.86 -22.84 -21.03
N ALA A 344 4.04 -23.62 -21.74
CA ALA A 344 3.95 -23.62 -23.19
C ALA A 344 3.29 -22.36 -23.78
N LEU A 345 2.56 -21.57 -22.97
CA LEU A 345 1.91 -20.35 -23.42
C LEU A 345 2.93 -19.33 -23.92
N ASN A 346 2.78 -18.93 -25.19
CA ASN A 346 3.49 -17.80 -25.79
C ASN A 346 2.69 -16.50 -25.56
N GLY A 347 3.17 -15.65 -24.65
CA GLY A 347 2.52 -14.39 -24.29
C GLY A 347 2.37 -13.42 -25.47
N ASP A 348 3.29 -13.41 -26.43
CA ASP A 348 3.22 -12.50 -27.59
C ASP A 348 2.07 -12.84 -28.56
N SER A 349 1.56 -14.08 -28.46
CA SER A 349 0.51 -14.59 -29.34
C SER A 349 -0.91 -14.31 -28.84
N VAL A 350 -1.07 -13.81 -27.61
CA VAL A 350 -2.37 -13.63 -26.95
C VAL A 350 -2.48 -12.24 -26.31
N ASP A 351 -3.70 -11.70 -26.28
CA ASP A 351 -4.03 -10.44 -25.63
C ASP A 351 -4.71 -10.67 -24.25
N TYR A 352 -5.30 -11.86 -24.08
CA TYR A 352 -6.03 -12.27 -22.87
C TYR A 352 -5.69 -13.70 -22.42
N VAL A 353 -5.55 -13.89 -21.12
CA VAL A 353 -5.24 -15.19 -20.49
C VAL A 353 -6.14 -15.42 -19.28
N LEU A 354 -6.82 -16.55 -19.27
CA LEU A 354 -7.57 -17.05 -18.12
C LEU A 354 -6.92 -18.35 -17.61
N GLY A 355 -6.27 -18.29 -16.46
CA GLY A 355 -5.61 -19.41 -15.81
C GLY A 355 -6.33 -19.86 -14.54
N ILE A 356 -7.05 -20.98 -14.59
CA ILE A 356 -7.80 -21.52 -13.44
C ILE A 356 -7.28 -22.92 -13.09
N PHE A 357 -6.47 -22.98 -12.03
CA PHE A 357 -5.62 -24.14 -11.74
C PHE A 357 -6.14 -25.07 -10.63
N ALA A 358 -7.23 -24.70 -9.95
CA ALA A 358 -7.81 -25.49 -8.86
C ALA A 358 -9.32 -25.25 -8.74
N ASN A 359 -10.05 -26.23 -8.19
CA ASN A 359 -11.47 -26.13 -7.85
C ASN A 359 -11.71 -25.01 -6.82
N GLY A 360 -10.94 -25.01 -5.73
CA GLY A 360 -10.94 -23.99 -4.68
C GLY A 360 -9.72 -23.06 -4.76
N HIS A 361 -9.08 -22.81 -3.61
CA HIS A 361 -7.75 -22.19 -3.57
C HIS A 361 -6.69 -23.10 -4.20
N LEU A 362 -5.56 -22.53 -4.62
CA LEU A 362 -4.37 -23.33 -4.90
C LEU A 362 -3.90 -23.99 -3.60
N LYS A 363 -3.29 -25.16 -3.73
CA LYS A 363 -2.60 -25.84 -2.62
C LYS A 363 -1.49 -24.96 -2.07
N TYR A 364 -1.21 -25.09 -0.77
CA TYR A 364 -0.04 -24.47 -0.18
C TYR A 364 1.23 -24.93 -0.89
N ASP A 365 2.22 -24.04 -1.06
CA ASP A 365 3.39 -24.34 -1.90
C ASP A 365 4.21 -25.54 -1.41
N HIS A 366 4.17 -25.85 -0.10
CA HIS A 366 4.84 -27.03 0.47
C HIS A 366 4.07 -28.35 0.21
N GLU A 367 2.77 -28.27 -0.11
CA GLU A 367 1.91 -29.42 -0.46
C GLU A 367 1.71 -29.56 -1.98
N ARG A 368 2.10 -28.53 -2.74
CA ARG A 368 1.85 -28.43 -4.17
C ARG A 368 2.69 -29.43 -4.95
N ASP A 369 2.04 -30.21 -5.83
CA ASP A 369 2.74 -30.99 -6.83
C ASP A 369 3.41 -30.06 -7.85
N ARG A 370 4.71 -30.31 -8.07
CA ARG A 370 5.56 -29.52 -8.98
C ARG A 370 5.60 -30.08 -10.39
N SER A 371 4.88 -31.18 -10.66
CA SER A 371 4.74 -31.75 -11.99
C SER A 371 3.98 -30.81 -12.95
N ASP A 372 4.15 -31.05 -14.25
CA ASP A 372 3.50 -30.25 -15.30
C ASP A 372 1.98 -30.40 -15.31
N ALA A 373 1.44 -31.47 -14.72
CA ALA A 373 0.02 -31.82 -14.79
C ALA A 373 -0.86 -31.06 -13.78
N VAL A 374 -0.27 -30.33 -12.83
CA VAL A 374 -1.01 -29.70 -11.73
C VAL A 374 -0.82 -28.18 -11.78
N MET A 375 -0.69 -27.51 -10.63
CA MET A 375 -0.83 -26.06 -10.52
C MET A 375 0.51 -25.32 -10.41
N PRO A 376 0.61 -24.11 -10.99
CA PRO A 376 1.80 -23.28 -10.95
C PRO A 376 2.07 -22.64 -9.59
N SER A 377 3.34 -22.30 -9.38
CA SER A 377 3.76 -21.46 -8.26
C SER A 377 3.35 -20.01 -8.48
N LEU A 378 3.22 -19.23 -7.40
CA LEU A 378 2.97 -17.79 -7.50
C LEU A 378 4.05 -17.07 -8.34
N PRO A 379 5.37 -17.35 -8.19
CA PRO A 379 6.38 -16.79 -9.07
C PRO A 379 6.17 -17.15 -10.55
N ASN A 380 5.85 -18.41 -10.88
CA ASN A 380 5.66 -18.82 -12.28
C ASN A 380 4.47 -18.10 -12.93
N MET A 381 3.35 -17.99 -12.21
CA MET A 381 2.21 -17.21 -12.68
C MET A 381 2.58 -15.72 -12.81
N THR A 382 3.30 -15.15 -11.84
CA THR A 382 3.70 -13.73 -11.88
C THR A 382 4.61 -13.44 -13.07
N VAL A 383 5.63 -14.28 -13.31
CA VAL A 383 6.55 -14.11 -14.45
C VAL A 383 5.83 -14.26 -15.78
N LYS A 384 4.83 -15.14 -15.88
CA LYS A 384 4.05 -15.29 -17.13
C LYS A 384 3.07 -14.13 -17.36
N ALA A 385 2.63 -13.44 -16.29
CA ALA A 385 1.74 -12.30 -16.36
C ALA A 385 2.43 -10.99 -16.79
N LEU A 386 3.73 -10.86 -16.49
CA LEU A 386 4.58 -9.73 -16.85
C LEU A 386 5.15 -9.90 -18.26
#